data_AF-A0A6V8SK63-F1
#
_entry.id   AF-A0A6V8SK63-F1
#
_cell.length_a   1.000
_cell.length_b   1.000
_cell.length_c   1.000
_cell.angle_alpha   90.00
_cell.angle_beta   90.00
_cell.angle_gamma   90.00
#
_symmetry.space_group_name_H-M   'P 1'
#
loop_
_entity.id
_entity.type
_entity.pdbx_description
1 polymer ?
#
loop_
_entity_poly.entity_id
_entity_poly.type
_entity_poly.pdbx_seq_one_letter_code
_entity_poly.pdbx_strand_id
1 'polypeptide(L)'
;MLANKYNEYALEIGNSIWYFYQNESQICLRVFDNNGFGNERVIIDSCKALLSVILTKNDTIYIFTQNLNNSIIMHCMNDETLTSSIITNNHLSNDYIEIISLNNYLNIIYSKTTDSTTFLYHRLITSDLKLTPPLMLDLIDNSIPYSFTSCTVGNNIYLCYNKKMKNSCLGFRKYDAVKNNWEGFNILDTSYLPIEDYSFIVADGEILSYCYKVNSQKRGQLKYGYGIPSNLVRNSINSNSRLLACSTAFFHGKFFFTSVTDQIISTKIIDFLKGDSGSNDIQLEPNNLIFKVKYQSNNPIVVNDIFFSKNNNSNMIIGSSYYIDLSLSDKERPDVTTDPIGDNSLKMSALKLVEYEKQLFERQQYIATLENTIKDLKYKTTLNEDKMKNLSKATNTNDEENLKLKANIASLYQNLLNKETKITELEKRLADKHSALSTYKNKIEELNKVISDLDSQVNANKSNSNFNELQSLKSSQANQIATLTKTIETLKEQLTSKEKTLSSITQKNLELLNQVNNLNSALEELSAKQKRSSFIKRIFNDED
;
A
#
# COMPACT_ATOMS: atom_id res chain seq x y z
N MET A 1 40.84 -12.70 -35.47
CA MET A 1 40.75 -11.78 -34.30
C MET A 1 39.31 -11.79 -33.82
N LEU A 2 39.02 -12.25 -32.60
CA LEU A 2 37.64 -12.38 -32.10
C LEU A 2 37.11 -11.01 -31.63
N ALA A 3 35.93 -10.61 -32.10
CA ALA A 3 35.16 -9.54 -31.47
C ALA A 3 33.94 -10.17 -30.76
N ASN A 4 33.84 -10.01 -29.44
CA ASN A 4 32.59 -10.29 -28.74
C ASN A 4 31.63 -9.16 -29.06
N LYS A 5 30.58 -9.49 -29.80
CA LYS A 5 29.64 -8.51 -30.32
C LYS A 5 28.31 -8.66 -29.61
N TYR A 6 28.29 -8.22 -28.36
CA TYR A 6 27.14 -8.40 -27.46
C TYR A 6 25.84 -7.71 -27.93
N ASN A 7 25.94 -6.80 -28.90
CA ASN A 7 24.82 -6.06 -29.49
C ASN A 7 24.46 -6.57 -30.90
N GLU A 8 24.84 -7.80 -31.24
CA GLU A 8 24.47 -8.44 -32.49
C GLU A 8 23.64 -9.70 -32.24
N TYR A 9 22.70 -9.94 -33.14
CA TYR A 9 21.65 -10.93 -32.97
C TYR A 9 21.52 -11.77 -34.24
N ALA A 10 21.47 -13.08 -34.09
CA ALA A 10 21.16 -14.03 -35.15
C ALA A 10 19.86 -14.76 -34.80
N LEU A 11 18.88 -14.65 -35.68
CA LEU A 11 17.60 -15.34 -35.57
C LEU A 11 17.53 -16.44 -36.63
N GLU A 12 17.21 -17.66 -36.24
CA GLU A 12 16.94 -18.73 -37.19
C GLU A 12 15.45 -18.86 -37.46
N ILE A 13 15.07 -18.65 -38.72
CA ILE A 13 13.68 -18.63 -39.20
C ILE A 13 13.62 -19.53 -40.43
N GLY A 14 12.93 -20.66 -40.30
CA GLY A 14 12.95 -21.71 -41.31
C GLY A 14 14.37 -22.23 -41.56
N ASN A 15 14.82 -22.17 -42.82
CA ASN A 15 16.16 -22.62 -43.24
C ASN A 15 17.14 -21.45 -43.40
N SER A 16 16.86 -20.30 -42.78
CA SER A 16 17.65 -19.09 -42.94
C SER A 16 18.00 -18.47 -41.61
N ILE A 17 19.16 -17.82 -41.57
CA ILE A 17 19.64 -17.09 -40.40
C ILE A 17 19.61 -15.59 -40.72
N TRP A 18 18.81 -14.86 -39.97
CA TRP A 18 18.64 -13.41 -40.06
C TRP A 18 19.54 -12.75 -39.03
N TYR A 19 20.54 -12.01 -39.51
CA TYR A 19 21.59 -11.43 -38.70
C TYR A 19 21.48 -9.91 -38.66
N PHE A 20 21.27 -9.40 -37.46
CA PHE A 20 21.08 -8.00 -37.15
C PHE A 20 22.32 -7.47 -36.43
N TYR A 21 22.83 -6.36 -36.92
CA TYR A 21 23.97 -5.67 -36.32
C TYR A 21 23.87 -4.17 -36.51
N GLN A 22 24.58 -3.45 -35.65
CA GLN A 22 24.72 -2.01 -35.76
C GLN A 22 25.99 -1.67 -36.54
N ASN A 23 25.84 -0.87 -37.60
CA ASN A 23 26.94 -0.24 -38.31
C ASN A 23 26.84 1.27 -38.11
N GLU A 24 27.76 1.83 -37.31
CA GLU A 24 27.72 3.24 -36.90
C GLU A 24 26.35 3.61 -36.27
N SER A 25 25.55 4.44 -36.96
CA SER A 25 24.22 4.86 -36.51
C SER A 25 23.07 4.10 -37.18
N GLN A 26 23.38 3.06 -37.95
CA GLN A 26 22.40 2.29 -38.72
C GLN A 26 22.26 0.87 -38.17
N ILE A 27 21.06 0.31 -38.26
CA ILE A 27 20.85 -1.13 -38.06
C ILE A 27 20.77 -1.80 -39.43
N CYS A 28 21.65 -2.76 -39.64
CA CYS A 28 21.72 -3.57 -40.84
C CYS A 28 21.17 -4.97 -40.56
N LEU A 29 20.55 -5.54 -41.58
CA LEU A 29 20.10 -6.93 -41.65
C LEU A 29 20.85 -7.62 -42.79
N ARG A 30 21.31 -8.84 -42.52
CA ARG A 30 21.76 -9.79 -43.53
C ARG A 30 21.06 -11.12 -43.33
N VAL A 31 20.57 -11.72 -44.41
CA VAL A 31 19.96 -13.05 -44.36
C VAL A 31 20.92 -14.06 -44.96
N PHE A 32 21.14 -15.17 -44.26
CA PHE A 32 21.93 -16.31 -44.72
C PHE A 32 20.98 -17.45 -45.04
N ASP A 33 21.09 -18.00 -46.24
CA ASP A 33 20.36 -19.21 -46.65
C ASP A 33 21.35 -20.30 -47.07
N ASN A 34 20.83 -21.46 -47.48
CA ASN A 34 21.64 -22.59 -47.94
C ASN A 34 22.58 -22.24 -49.13
N ASN A 35 22.40 -21.10 -49.79
CA ASN A 35 23.16 -20.65 -50.95
C ASN A 35 24.21 -19.56 -50.62
N GLY A 36 24.33 -19.14 -49.36
CA GLY A 36 25.39 -18.25 -48.88
C GLY A 36 24.89 -16.92 -48.30
N PHE A 37 25.73 -15.88 -48.42
CA PHE A 37 25.49 -14.57 -47.84
C PHE A 37 24.51 -13.77 -48.71
N GLY A 38 23.31 -13.49 -48.20
CA GLY A 38 22.39 -12.53 -48.82
C GLY A 38 22.91 -11.09 -48.77
N ASN A 39 22.31 -10.21 -49.58
CA ASN A 39 22.66 -8.80 -49.60
C ASN A 39 22.37 -8.13 -48.25
N GLU A 40 23.26 -7.23 -47.86
CA GLU A 40 23.06 -6.37 -46.70
C GLU A 40 21.96 -5.34 -46.99
N ARG A 41 21.05 -5.17 -46.03
CA ARG A 41 19.96 -4.20 -46.10
C ARG A 41 19.98 -3.35 -44.84
N VAL A 42 20.02 -2.03 -45.00
CA VAL A 42 19.77 -1.11 -43.89
C VAL A 42 18.27 -1.14 -43.59
N ILE A 43 17.92 -1.42 -42.33
CA ILE A 43 16.52 -1.49 -41.88
C ILE A 43 16.14 -0.30 -40.99
N ILE A 44 17.12 0.32 -40.31
CA ILE A 44 16.90 1.52 -39.50
C ILE A 44 18.05 2.49 -39.78
N ASP A 45 17.72 3.68 -40.29
CA ASP A 45 18.70 4.63 -40.80
C ASP A 45 19.35 5.52 -39.72
N SER A 46 18.75 5.61 -38.53
CA SER A 46 19.27 6.43 -37.44
C SER A 46 18.91 5.86 -36.07
N CYS A 47 19.93 5.41 -35.34
CA CYS A 47 19.85 4.97 -33.97
C CYS A 47 21.17 5.25 -33.24
N LYS A 48 21.11 5.35 -31.92
CA LYS A 48 22.27 5.40 -31.04
C LYS A 48 22.79 4.00 -30.74
N ALA A 49 21.90 3.04 -30.48
CA ALA A 49 22.27 1.67 -30.11
C ALA A 49 21.20 0.64 -30.48
N LEU A 50 21.63 -0.56 -30.91
CA LEU A 50 20.81 -1.77 -30.93
C LEU A 50 20.76 -2.38 -29.52
N LEU A 51 19.56 -2.47 -28.93
CA LEU A 51 19.39 -2.93 -27.55
C LEU A 51 19.08 -4.43 -27.51
N SER A 52 18.06 -4.87 -28.24
CA SER A 52 17.63 -6.28 -28.25
C SER A 52 16.84 -6.60 -29.51
N VAL A 53 16.90 -7.86 -29.91
CA VAL A 53 16.05 -8.43 -30.96
C VAL A 53 15.33 -9.64 -30.37
N ILE A 54 14.01 -9.71 -30.54
CA ILE A 54 13.17 -10.78 -29.99
C ILE A 54 12.43 -11.46 -31.15
N LEU A 55 12.65 -12.76 -31.30
CA LEU A 55 11.87 -13.63 -32.17
C LEU A 55 10.71 -14.22 -31.38
N THR A 56 9.49 -14.04 -31.88
CA THR A 56 8.31 -14.72 -31.31
C THR A 56 8.08 -16.08 -31.97
N LYS A 57 7.25 -16.92 -31.33
CA LYS A 57 6.84 -18.22 -31.87
C LYS A 57 6.06 -18.14 -33.19
N ASN A 58 5.52 -16.97 -33.52
CA ASN A 58 4.80 -16.73 -34.76
C ASN A 58 5.71 -16.08 -35.82
N ASP A 59 7.03 -16.23 -35.67
CA ASP A 59 8.07 -15.63 -36.53
C ASP A 59 8.05 -14.10 -36.64
N THR A 60 7.24 -13.41 -35.82
CA THR A 60 7.30 -11.94 -35.71
C THR A 60 8.58 -11.51 -34.99
N ILE A 61 9.25 -10.50 -35.55
CA ILE A 61 10.51 -9.98 -35.03
C ILE A 61 10.29 -8.59 -34.44
N TYR A 62 10.67 -8.42 -33.18
CA TYR A 62 10.69 -7.13 -32.51
C TYR A 62 12.14 -6.67 -32.32
N ILE A 63 12.44 -5.46 -32.80
CA ILE A 63 13.77 -4.84 -32.74
C ILE A 63 13.67 -3.63 -31.82
N PHE A 64 14.48 -3.63 -30.76
CA PHE A 64 14.53 -2.54 -29.81
C PHE A 64 15.78 -1.72 -30.03
N THR A 65 15.61 -0.43 -30.27
CA THR A 65 16.70 0.52 -30.49
C THR A 65 16.61 1.67 -29.51
N GLN A 66 17.75 2.26 -29.20
CA GLN A 66 17.82 3.56 -28.53
C GLN A 66 18.05 4.64 -29.59
N ASN A 67 17.25 5.70 -29.59
CA ASN A 67 17.49 6.85 -30.46
C ASN A 67 18.51 7.83 -29.84
N LEU A 68 18.87 8.87 -30.59
CA LEU A 68 19.82 9.90 -30.12
C LEU A 68 19.32 10.68 -28.89
N ASN A 69 18.01 10.73 -28.67
CA ASN A 69 17.37 11.35 -27.50
C ASN A 69 17.28 10.39 -26.29
N ASN A 70 17.86 9.19 -26.39
CA ASN A 70 17.84 8.13 -25.39
C ASN A 70 16.47 7.46 -25.13
N SER A 71 15.48 7.72 -25.98
CA SER A 71 14.21 6.99 -26.01
C SER A 71 14.40 5.58 -26.58
N ILE A 72 13.66 4.62 -26.04
CA ILE A 72 13.58 3.26 -26.57
C ILE A 72 12.46 3.22 -27.61
N ILE A 73 12.80 2.77 -28.81
CA ILE A 73 11.89 2.56 -29.93
C ILE A 73 11.81 1.07 -30.19
N MET A 74 10.59 0.54 -30.25
CA MET A 74 10.33 -0.80 -30.73
C MET A 74 9.89 -0.74 -32.18
N HIS A 75 10.56 -1.54 -33.00
CA HIS A 75 10.19 -1.79 -34.37
C HIS A 75 9.65 -3.20 -34.48
N CYS A 76 8.50 -3.37 -35.11
CA CYS A 76 7.92 -4.66 -35.45
C CYS A 76 8.13 -4.90 -36.94
N MET A 77 8.81 -5.99 -37.27
CA MET A 77 9.11 -6.39 -38.63
C MET A 77 8.28 -7.61 -39.00
N ASN A 78 7.42 -7.45 -40.00
CA ASN A 78 6.61 -8.51 -40.61
C ASN A 78 6.85 -8.51 -42.12
N ASP A 79 7.43 -9.60 -42.65
CA ASP A 79 7.78 -9.98 -44.04
C ASP A 79 8.26 -8.87 -45.01
N GLU A 80 7.66 -7.69 -45.04
CA GLU A 80 8.04 -6.55 -45.89
C GLU A 80 7.87 -5.16 -45.23
N THR A 81 7.27 -5.07 -44.04
CA THR A 81 6.95 -3.80 -43.38
C THR A 81 7.63 -3.67 -42.03
N LEU A 82 8.21 -2.48 -41.78
CA LEU A 82 8.75 -2.09 -40.49
C LEU A 82 7.85 -1.01 -39.89
N THR A 83 7.14 -1.37 -38.83
CA THR A 83 6.33 -0.42 -38.05
C THR A 83 7.11 -0.04 -36.80
N SER A 84 7.04 1.22 -36.36
CA SER A 84 7.78 1.69 -35.19
C SER A 84 6.87 2.38 -34.18
N SER A 85 7.15 2.14 -32.90
CA SER A 85 6.44 2.71 -31.76
C SER A 85 7.46 3.18 -30.71
N ILE A 86 7.33 4.41 -30.25
CA ILE A 86 8.15 4.93 -29.15
C ILE A 86 7.61 4.34 -27.85
N ILE A 87 8.45 3.60 -27.12
CA ILE A 87 8.07 2.96 -25.86
C ILE A 87 8.39 3.85 -24.66
N THR A 88 9.43 4.67 -24.74
CA THR A 88 9.85 5.49 -23.60
C THR A 88 10.24 6.90 -24.04
N ASN A 89 9.81 7.90 -23.26
CA ASN A 89 10.27 9.29 -23.42
C ASN A 89 11.37 9.67 -22.41
N ASN A 90 11.90 8.68 -21.68
CA ASN A 90 12.84 8.90 -20.58
C ASN A 90 14.26 8.49 -20.97
N HIS A 91 15.22 9.28 -20.53
CA HIS A 91 16.64 9.02 -20.72
C HIS A 91 17.09 7.80 -19.90
N LEU A 92 17.37 6.67 -20.56
CA LEU A 92 18.05 5.53 -19.94
C LEU A 92 19.55 5.59 -20.31
N SER A 93 20.39 6.01 -19.38
CA SER A 93 21.86 5.88 -19.52
C SER A 93 22.26 4.50 -19.03
N ASN A 94 22.91 3.71 -19.87
CA ASN A 94 23.29 2.34 -19.57
C ASN A 94 24.57 1.96 -20.33
N ASP A 95 25.35 1.06 -19.73
CA ASP A 95 26.51 0.46 -20.39
C ASP A 95 26.15 -0.87 -21.06
N TYR A 96 25.20 -1.58 -20.44
CA TYR A 96 24.63 -2.81 -20.98
C TYR A 96 23.13 -2.84 -20.70
N ILE A 97 22.35 -3.31 -21.66
CA ILE A 97 20.89 -3.37 -21.59
C ILE A 97 20.39 -4.56 -22.39
N GLU A 98 19.38 -5.22 -21.85
CA GLU A 98 18.65 -6.28 -22.53
C GLU A 98 17.16 -6.12 -22.25
N ILE A 99 16.36 -6.28 -23.29
CA ILE A 99 14.90 -6.27 -23.23
C ILE A 99 14.42 -7.68 -23.51
N ILE A 100 13.64 -8.20 -22.56
CA ILE A 100 13.19 -9.58 -22.52
C ILE A 100 11.67 -9.59 -22.51
N SER A 101 11.06 -10.38 -23.38
CA SER A 101 9.62 -10.61 -23.36
C SER A 101 9.30 -11.79 -22.44
N LEU A 102 8.43 -11.58 -21.46
CA LEU A 102 7.89 -12.64 -20.61
C LEU A 102 6.41 -12.36 -20.30
N ASN A 103 5.53 -13.31 -20.60
CA ASN A 103 4.09 -13.20 -20.31
C ASN A 103 3.44 -11.92 -20.85
N ASN A 104 3.81 -11.49 -22.08
CA ASN A 104 3.39 -10.24 -22.72
C ASN A 104 3.84 -8.95 -22.02
N TYR A 105 4.78 -9.04 -21.07
CA TYR A 105 5.45 -7.88 -20.49
C TYR A 105 6.88 -7.77 -21.01
N LEU A 106 7.31 -6.55 -21.29
CA LEU A 106 8.69 -6.26 -21.61
C LEU A 106 9.44 -5.93 -20.32
N ASN A 107 10.45 -6.76 -20.04
CA ASN A 107 11.35 -6.64 -18.91
C ASN A 107 12.63 -5.99 -19.41
N ILE A 108 13.01 -4.86 -18.83
CA ILE A 108 14.28 -4.20 -19.13
C ILE A 108 15.23 -4.50 -17.99
N ILE A 109 16.34 -5.14 -18.32
CA ILE A 109 17.46 -5.32 -17.41
C ILE A 109 18.58 -4.45 -17.95
N TYR A 110 19.20 -3.64 -17.09
CA TYR A 110 20.28 -2.76 -17.52
C TYR A 110 21.29 -2.51 -16.41
N SER A 111 22.51 -2.21 -16.80
CA SER A 111 23.57 -1.77 -15.91
C SER A 111 23.78 -0.27 -15.98
N LYS A 112 24.22 0.30 -14.86
CA LYS A 112 24.75 1.66 -14.80
C LYS A 112 26.06 1.66 -14.04
N THR A 113 27.13 1.99 -14.73
CA THR A 113 28.48 2.07 -14.16
C THR A 113 28.77 3.48 -13.69
N THR A 114 29.38 3.56 -12.52
CA THR A 114 30.04 4.73 -11.97
C THR A 114 31.53 4.40 -11.79
N ASP A 115 32.36 5.36 -11.42
CA ASP A 115 33.83 5.25 -11.44
C ASP A 115 34.41 3.94 -10.85
N SER A 116 33.77 3.32 -9.83
CA SER A 116 34.22 2.06 -9.22
C SER A 116 33.16 0.96 -9.07
N THR A 117 31.90 1.22 -9.45
CA THR A 117 30.81 0.25 -9.21
C THR A 117 29.79 0.25 -10.33
N THR A 118 29.31 -0.95 -10.66
CA THR A 118 28.23 -1.21 -11.62
C THR A 118 26.98 -1.63 -10.87
N PHE A 119 25.90 -0.90 -11.07
CA PHE A 119 24.58 -1.21 -10.51
C PHE A 119 23.76 -1.95 -11.55
N LEU A 120 23.17 -3.08 -11.16
CA LEU A 120 22.27 -3.85 -12.01
C LEU A 120 20.82 -3.54 -11.63
N TYR A 121 20.00 -3.19 -12.62
CA TYR A 121 18.61 -2.80 -12.43
C TYR A 121 17.65 -3.62 -13.28
N HIS A 122 16.42 -3.74 -12.79
CA HIS A 122 15.27 -4.28 -13.52
C HIS A 122 14.12 -3.27 -13.52
N ARG A 123 13.43 -3.17 -14.65
CA ARG A 123 12.21 -2.38 -14.84
C ARG A 123 11.24 -3.14 -15.73
N LEU A 124 9.96 -2.84 -15.59
CA LEU A 124 8.91 -3.31 -16.48
C LEU A 124 8.45 -2.15 -17.36
N ILE A 125 8.10 -2.44 -18.60
CA ILE A 125 7.29 -1.56 -19.44
C ILE A 125 5.84 -2.02 -19.28
N THR A 126 5.01 -1.14 -18.74
CA THR A 126 3.57 -1.37 -18.57
C THR A 126 2.82 -1.24 -19.89
N SER A 127 1.57 -1.71 -19.93
CA SER A 127 0.72 -1.68 -21.13
C SER A 127 0.46 -0.27 -21.66
N ASP A 128 0.54 0.76 -20.81
CA ASP A 128 0.48 2.18 -21.19
C ASP A 128 1.84 2.75 -21.66
N LEU A 129 2.81 1.88 -21.98
CA LEU A 129 4.16 2.22 -22.44
C LEU A 129 4.90 3.14 -21.46
N LYS A 130 4.77 2.88 -20.16
CA LYS A 130 5.53 3.57 -19.11
C LYS A 130 6.50 2.63 -18.42
N LEU A 131 7.63 3.19 -18.00
CA LEU A 131 8.62 2.47 -17.20
C LEU A 131 8.21 2.49 -15.72
N THR A 132 8.12 1.33 -15.08
CA THR A 132 8.01 1.22 -13.62
C THR A 132 9.23 1.84 -12.92
N PRO A 133 9.21 2.20 -11.63
CA PRO A 133 10.43 2.62 -10.92
C PRO A 133 11.57 1.58 -11.02
N PRO A 134 12.85 2.01 -11.01
CA PRO A 134 14.00 1.11 -11.09
C PRO A 134 14.12 0.24 -9.83
N LEU A 135 14.15 -1.08 -10.01
CA LEU A 135 14.47 -2.04 -8.96
C LEU A 135 15.97 -2.37 -9.03
N MET A 136 16.72 -2.06 -7.97
CA MET A 136 18.13 -2.45 -7.88
C MET A 136 18.23 -3.95 -7.59
N LEU A 137 18.84 -4.71 -8.50
CA LEU A 137 19.06 -6.14 -8.35
C LEU A 137 20.34 -6.43 -7.58
N ASP A 138 21.45 -5.81 -7.96
CA ASP A 138 22.75 -6.08 -7.35
C ASP A 138 23.75 -4.93 -7.53
N LEU A 139 24.80 -4.98 -6.72
CA LEU A 139 25.98 -4.12 -6.78
C LEU A 139 27.19 -4.97 -7.19
N ILE A 140 27.87 -4.56 -8.27
CA ILE A 140 28.91 -5.34 -8.92
C ILE A 140 30.17 -4.49 -9.05
N ASP A 141 31.29 -5.05 -8.63
CA ASP A 141 32.62 -4.45 -8.79
C ASP A 141 32.96 -4.31 -10.28
N ASN A 142 33.37 -3.12 -10.72
CA ASN A 142 33.64 -2.81 -12.12
C ASN A 142 35.08 -3.12 -12.56
N SER A 143 35.89 -3.79 -11.72
CA SER A 143 37.26 -4.19 -12.04
C SER A 143 37.40 -5.17 -13.21
N ILE A 144 36.29 -5.75 -13.68
CA ILE A 144 36.21 -6.64 -14.84
C ILE A 144 35.09 -6.13 -15.75
N PRO A 145 35.25 -6.18 -17.10
CA PRO A 145 34.18 -5.82 -18.03
C PRO A 145 32.87 -6.52 -17.68
N TYR A 146 31.84 -5.72 -17.41
CA TYR A 146 30.54 -6.23 -16.99
C TYR A 146 29.66 -6.55 -18.20
N SER A 147 29.11 -7.76 -18.22
CA SER A 147 28.04 -8.18 -19.12
C SER A 147 27.10 -9.08 -18.33
N PHE A 148 25.93 -9.36 -18.90
CA PHE A 148 25.04 -10.41 -18.43
C PHE A 148 24.38 -11.11 -19.63
N THR A 149 23.94 -12.34 -19.41
CA THR A 149 23.08 -13.08 -20.33
C THR A 149 21.80 -13.46 -19.61
N SER A 150 20.70 -13.48 -20.34
CA SER A 150 19.41 -13.86 -19.79
C SER A 150 18.75 -14.95 -20.63
N CYS A 151 17.89 -15.73 -19.98
CA CYS A 151 17.00 -16.66 -20.67
C CYS A 151 15.67 -16.77 -19.92
N THR A 152 14.63 -17.19 -20.64
CA THR A 152 13.27 -17.33 -20.11
C THR A 152 12.82 -18.78 -20.19
N VAL A 153 12.36 -19.34 -19.07
CA VAL A 153 11.77 -20.69 -19.02
C VAL A 153 10.52 -20.66 -18.16
N GLY A 154 9.39 -21.07 -18.74
CA GLY A 154 8.07 -20.96 -18.11
C GLY A 154 7.76 -19.50 -17.74
N ASN A 155 7.48 -19.25 -16.45
CA ASN A 155 7.20 -17.91 -15.91
C ASN A 155 8.42 -17.24 -15.27
N ASN A 156 9.63 -17.70 -15.60
CA ASN A 156 10.85 -17.24 -14.93
C ASN A 156 11.82 -16.58 -15.89
N ILE A 157 12.54 -15.56 -15.40
CA ILE A 157 13.75 -15.01 -16.05
C ILE A 157 14.95 -15.45 -15.25
N TYR A 158 15.94 -16.03 -15.91
CA TYR A 158 17.23 -16.33 -15.31
C TYR A 158 18.24 -15.31 -15.85
N LEU A 159 18.87 -14.58 -14.93
CA LEU A 159 19.85 -13.55 -15.24
C LEU A 159 21.21 -14.00 -14.74
N CYS A 160 22.09 -14.42 -15.65
CA CYS A 160 23.43 -14.90 -15.32
C CYS A 160 24.48 -13.80 -15.54
N TYR A 161 25.33 -13.63 -14.53
CA TYR A 161 26.41 -12.64 -14.55
C TYR A 161 27.57 -13.05 -13.65
N ASN A 162 28.75 -12.48 -13.95
CA ASN A 162 29.94 -12.61 -13.11
C ASN A 162 29.91 -11.56 -11.99
N LYS A 163 30.19 -11.97 -10.75
CA LYS A 163 30.29 -11.10 -9.59
C LYS A 163 31.62 -11.34 -8.89
N LYS A 164 32.38 -10.28 -8.64
CA LYS A 164 33.58 -10.35 -7.79
C LYS A 164 33.17 -10.42 -6.33
N MET A 165 33.58 -11.49 -5.66
CA MET A 165 33.56 -11.63 -4.20
C MET A 165 35.01 -11.83 -3.75
N LYS A 166 35.29 -12.82 -2.88
CA LYS A 166 36.68 -13.26 -2.64
C LYS A 166 37.34 -13.74 -3.94
N ASN A 167 36.58 -14.48 -4.75
CA ASN A 167 36.93 -15.00 -6.06
C ASN A 167 35.98 -14.42 -7.12
N SER A 168 36.27 -14.63 -8.40
CA SER A 168 35.30 -14.38 -9.47
C SER A 168 34.24 -15.48 -9.41
N CYS A 169 32.98 -15.12 -9.23
CA CYS A 169 31.87 -16.05 -9.10
C CYS A 169 30.93 -15.92 -10.29
N LEU A 170 30.72 -17.01 -11.03
CA LEU A 170 29.62 -17.08 -11.98
C LEU A 170 28.38 -17.54 -11.24
N GLY A 171 27.27 -16.85 -11.46
CA GLY A 171 26.00 -17.20 -10.84
C GLY A 171 24.83 -16.58 -11.57
N PHE A 172 23.64 -16.81 -11.05
CA PHE A 172 22.42 -16.26 -11.62
C PHE A 172 21.44 -15.81 -10.54
N ARG A 173 20.57 -14.88 -10.92
CA ARG A 173 19.33 -14.58 -10.19
C ARG A 173 18.14 -15.08 -10.99
N LYS A 174 17.11 -15.54 -10.29
CA LYS A 174 15.85 -15.98 -10.88
C LYS A 174 14.75 -15.00 -10.52
N TYR A 175 14.07 -14.46 -11.52
CA TYR A 175 12.81 -13.74 -11.35
C TYR A 175 11.66 -14.73 -11.51
N ASP A 176 10.75 -14.76 -10.55
CA ASP A 176 9.48 -15.50 -10.64
C ASP A 176 8.37 -14.49 -10.93
N ALA A 177 7.84 -14.50 -12.15
CA ALA A 177 6.80 -13.55 -12.56
C ALA A 177 5.46 -13.77 -11.86
N VAL A 178 5.20 -14.97 -11.32
CA VAL A 178 3.98 -15.26 -10.56
C VAL A 178 4.07 -14.61 -9.17
N LYS A 179 5.24 -14.71 -8.53
CA LYS A 179 5.50 -14.07 -7.24
C LYS A 179 5.90 -12.60 -7.35
N ASN A 180 6.18 -12.14 -8.58
CA ASN A 180 6.75 -10.83 -8.88
C ASN A 180 7.97 -10.52 -8.00
N ASN A 181 8.91 -11.46 -7.90
CA ASN A 181 10.06 -11.33 -7.02
C ASN A 181 11.33 -11.91 -7.64
N TRP A 182 12.47 -11.28 -7.31
CA TRP A 182 13.80 -11.79 -7.62
C TRP A 182 14.35 -12.59 -6.44
N GLU A 183 14.91 -13.76 -6.73
CA GLU A 183 15.69 -14.52 -5.78
C GLU A 183 17.07 -13.88 -5.52
N GLY A 184 17.76 -14.37 -4.49
CA GLY A 184 19.15 -14.06 -4.23
C GLY A 184 20.08 -14.55 -5.34
N PHE A 185 21.33 -14.10 -5.31
CA PHE A 185 22.34 -14.55 -6.26
C PHE A 185 22.78 -15.99 -5.94
N ASN A 186 22.46 -16.91 -6.84
CA ASN A 186 22.82 -18.33 -6.76
C ASN A 186 24.16 -18.57 -7.45
N ILE A 187 25.17 -19.01 -6.69
CA ILE A 187 26.51 -19.27 -7.23
C ILE A 187 26.50 -20.60 -7.99
N LEU A 188 26.89 -20.56 -9.27
CA LEU A 188 27.10 -21.76 -10.09
C LEU A 188 28.50 -22.33 -9.86
N ASP A 189 29.52 -21.46 -9.94
CA ASP A 189 30.92 -21.84 -9.82
C ASP A 189 31.81 -20.66 -9.40
N THR A 190 33.04 -20.95 -8.96
CA THR A 190 34.01 -19.95 -8.53
C THR A 190 35.38 -20.15 -9.16
N SER A 191 36.07 -19.04 -9.44
CA SER A 191 37.40 -19.04 -10.04
C SER A 191 38.30 -18.00 -9.39
N TYR A 192 39.53 -18.41 -9.05
CA TYR A 192 40.57 -17.48 -8.62
C TYR A 192 41.03 -16.56 -9.76
N LEU A 193 40.94 -17.02 -11.01
CA LEU A 193 41.23 -16.24 -12.20
C LEU A 193 39.99 -15.44 -12.63
N PRO A 194 40.17 -14.27 -13.28
CA PRO A 194 39.08 -13.53 -13.90
C PRO A 194 38.30 -14.39 -14.90
N ILE A 195 36.97 -14.32 -14.83
CA ILE A 195 36.09 -14.91 -15.83
C ILE A 195 36.01 -13.93 -16.99
N GLU A 196 36.50 -14.34 -18.16
CA GLU A 196 36.67 -13.44 -19.32
C GLU A 196 35.53 -13.54 -20.35
N ASP A 197 34.83 -14.67 -20.42
CA ASP A 197 33.65 -14.91 -21.27
C ASP A 197 32.88 -16.11 -20.68
N TYR A 198 31.57 -16.13 -20.86
CA TYR A 198 30.70 -17.19 -20.37
C TYR A 198 29.45 -17.33 -21.23
N SER A 199 28.79 -18.46 -21.08
CA SER A 199 27.49 -18.74 -21.69
C SER A 199 26.68 -19.58 -20.70
N PHE A 200 25.37 -19.36 -20.70
CA PHE A 200 24.46 -19.92 -19.73
C PHE A 200 23.11 -20.12 -20.38
N ILE A 201 22.52 -21.29 -20.17
CA ILE A 201 21.19 -21.63 -20.65
C ILE A 201 20.42 -22.37 -19.56
N VAL A 202 19.10 -22.26 -19.64
CA VAL A 202 18.15 -23.07 -18.86
C VAL A 202 17.16 -23.65 -19.83
N ALA A 203 16.97 -24.97 -19.78
CA ALA A 203 15.96 -25.69 -20.53
C ALA A 203 14.76 -26.06 -19.64
N ASP A 204 13.70 -26.58 -20.26
CA ASP A 204 12.53 -27.08 -19.55
C ASP A 204 12.91 -28.10 -18.46
N GLY A 205 12.18 -28.07 -17.35
CA GLY A 205 12.53 -28.87 -16.16
C GLY A 205 13.67 -28.30 -15.32
N GLU A 206 14.02 -27.02 -15.51
CA GLU A 206 15.13 -26.34 -14.83
C GLU A 206 16.48 -27.06 -15.04
N ILE A 207 16.68 -27.64 -16.22
CA ILE A 207 17.97 -28.21 -16.61
C ILE A 207 18.88 -27.05 -17.00
N LEU A 208 19.93 -26.82 -16.22
CA LEU A 208 20.92 -25.78 -16.45
C LEU A 208 22.13 -26.32 -17.19
N SER A 209 22.73 -25.45 -17.98
CA SER A 209 24.07 -25.63 -18.51
C SER A 209 24.79 -24.30 -18.55
N TYR A 210 26.05 -24.30 -18.14
CA TYR A 210 26.90 -23.13 -18.21
C TYR A 210 28.31 -23.50 -18.61
N CYS A 211 29.00 -22.57 -19.25
CA CYS A 211 30.44 -22.64 -19.42
C CYS A 211 31.05 -21.26 -19.30
N TYR A 212 32.31 -21.21 -18.89
CA TYR A 212 33.08 -19.98 -18.87
C TYR A 212 34.55 -20.25 -19.14
N LYS A 213 35.20 -19.26 -19.76
CA LYS A 213 36.63 -19.32 -20.03
C LYS A 213 37.42 -18.59 -18.95
N VAL A 214 38.54 -19.18 -18.58
CA VAL A 214 39.59 -18.53 -17.80
C VAL A 214 40.92 -18.75 -18.51
N ASN A 215 41.75 -17.72 -18.56
CA ASN A 215 43.05 -17.79 -19.20
C ASN A 215 44.16 -17.50 -18.17
N SER A 216 45.23 -18.29 -18.22
CA SER A 216 46.46 -18.07 -17.46
C SER A 216 47.63 -18.00 -18.42
N GLN A 217 48.17 -16.79 -18.60
CA GLN A 217 49.25 -16.50 -19.55
C GLN A 217 48.92 -17.01 -20.98
N LYS A 218 49.48 -18.14 -21.40
CA LYS A 218 49.29 -18.74 -22.74
C LYS A 218 48.33 -19.94 -22.77
N ARG A 219 47.84 -20.40 -21.64
CA ARG A 219 46.92 -21.56 -21.55
C ARG A 219 45.53 -21.10 -21.18
N GLY A 220 44.53 -21.65 -21.86
CA GLY A 220 43.14 -21.43 -21.56
C GLY A 220 42.51 -22.64 -20.90
N GLN A 221 41.48 -22.42 -20.11
CA GLN A 221 40.68 -23.47 -19.52
C GLN A 221 39.20 -23.14 -19.74
N LEU A 222 38.47 -24.10 -20.31
CA LEU A 222 37.02 -24.07 -20.37
C LEU A 222 36.50 -24.77 -19.12
N LYS A 223 35.83 -24.03 -18.25
CA LYS A 223 35.11 -24.61 -17.12
C LYS A 223 33.63 -24.68 -17.48
N TYR A 224 32.97 -25.77 -17.11
CA TYR A 224 31.57 -25.95 -17.43
C TYR A 224 30.85 -26.76 -16.36
N GLY A 225 29.54 -26.62 -16.33
CA GLY A 225 28.68 -27.45 -15.50
C GLY A 225 27.29 -27.61 -16.09
N TYR A 226 26.64 -28.70 -15.71
CA TYR A 226 25.32 -29.07 -16.22
C TYR A 226 24.52 -29.87 -15.19
N GLY A 227 23.21 -29.90 -15.39
CA GLY A 227 22.27 -30.66 -14.59
C GLY A 227 21.20 -29.78 -13.96
N ILE A 228 20.61 -30.24 -12.87
CA ILE A 228 19.61 -29.48 -12.10
C ILE A 228 20.29 -28.73 -10.94
N PRO A 229 19.72 -27.62 -10.42
CA PRO A 229 20.37 -26.80 -9.40
C PRO A 229 20.87 -27.58 -8.17
N SER A 230 20.12 -28.60 -7.75
CA SER A 230 20.44 -29.46 -6.61
C SER A 230 21.55 -30.48 -6.88
N ASN A 231 21.86 -30.77 -8.14
CA ASN A 231 22.84 -31.78 -8.53
C ASN A 231 23.61 -31.34 -9.80
N LEU A 232 24.33 -30.24 -9.68
CA LEU A 232 25.19 -29.71 -10.74
C LEU A 232 26.52 -30.47 -10.82
N VAL A 233 26.77 -31.11 -11.95
CA VAL A 233 28.07 -31.68 -12.32
C VAL A 233 28.97 -30.55 -12.82
N ARG A 234 30.23 -30.51 -12.40
CA ARG A 234 31.20 -29.47 -12.76
C ARG A 234 32.50 -30.10 -13.24
N ASN A 235 33.05 -29.60 -14.34
CA ASN A 235 34.27 -30.13 -14.91
C ASN A 235 35.04 -29.06 -15.69
N SER A 236 36.24 -29.38 -16.14
CA SER A 236 37.11 -28.46 -16.87
C SER A 236 37.87 -29.14 -17.99
N ILE A 237 38.03 -28.43 -19.11
CA ILE A 237 38.89 -28.82 -20.24
C ILE A 237 40.05 -27.84 -20.32
N ASN A 238 41.26 -28.36 -20.28
CA ASN A 238 42.48 -27.56 -20.44
C ASN A 238 42.84 -27.45 -21.92
N SER A 239 43.18 -26.24 -22.36
CA SER A 239 43.71 -25.95 -23.69
C SER A 239 45.14 -25.46 -23.60
N ASN A 240 45.99 -25.95 -24.50
CA ASN A 240 47.38 -25.51 -24.62
C ASN A 240 47.50 -24.11 -25.24
N SER A 241 46.40 -23.56 -25.74
CA SER A 241 46.28 -22.21 -26.27
C SER A 241 45.28 -21.38 -25.46
N ARG A 242 45.38 -20.06 -25.56
CA ARG A 242 44.42 -19.14 -24.96
C ARG A 242 43.04 -19.35 -25.60
N LEU A 243 41.99 -19.38 -24.78
CA LEU A 243 40.61 -19.43 -25.26
C LEU A 243 40.12 -18.04 -25.65
N LEU A 244 39.55 -17.94 -26.85
CA LEU A 244 38.94 -16.72 -27.37
C LEU A 244 37.50 -16.58 -26.90
N ALA A 245 36.69 -17.63 -26.95
CA ALA A 245 35.29 -17.60 -26.52
C ALA A 245 34.79 -19.00 -26.16
N CYS A 246 33.62 -19.04 -25.52
CA CYS A 246 32.90 -20.26 -25.19
C CYS A 246 31.39 -20.10 -25.36
N SER A 247 30.71 -21.20 -25.67
CA SER A 247 29.24 -21.27 -25.72
C SER A 247 28.76 -22.64 -25.23
N THR A 248 27.53 -22.68 -24.76
CA THR A 248 26.85 -23.91 -24.36
C THR A 248 25.51 -24.04 -25.08
N ALA A 249 25.16 -25.27 -25.47
CA ALA A 249 23.88 -25.62 -26.06
C ALA A 249 23.32 -26.90 -25.43
N PHE A 250 21.99 -27.06 -25.46
CA PHE A 250 21.31 -28.27 -25.01
C PHE A 250 20.27 -28.71 -26.05
N PHE A 251 20.37 -29.98 -26.47
CA PHE A 251 19.49 -30.56 -27.48
C PHE A 251 19.40 -32.08 -27.32
N HIS A 252 18.19 -32.65 -27.41
CA HIS A 252 17.95 -34.10 -27.30
C HIS A 252 18.63 -34.78 -26.10
N GLY A 253 18.62 -34.11 -24.93
CA GLY A 253 19.25 -34.65 -23.73
C GLY A 253 20.78 -34.60 -23.74
N LYS A 254 21.40 -33.96 -24.73
CA LYS A 254 22.85 -33.76 -24.82
C LYS A 254 23.21 -32.30 -24.57
N PHE A 255 24.30 -32.10 -23.83
CA PHE A 255 24.96 -30.81 -23.64
C PHE A 255 26.14 -30.70 -24.59
N PHE A 256 26.30 -29.51 -25.17
CA PHE A 256 27.40 -29.18 -26.06
C PHE A 256 28.17 -28.02 -25.44
N PHE A 257 29.46 -28.22 -25.18
CA PHE A 257 30.35 -27.18 -24.66
C PHE A 257 31.38 -26.84 -25.71
N THR A 258 31.18 -25.68 -26.35
CA THR A 258 32.00 -25.23 -27.45
C THR A 258 33.03 -24.21 -26.95
N SER A 259 34.29 -24.42 -27.30
CA SER A 259 35.39 -23.49 -27.05
C SER A 259 36.12 -23.15 -28.33
N VAL A 260 36.57 -21.89 -28.42
CA VAL A 260 37.21 -21.36 -29.62
C VAL A 260 38.64 -20.92 -29.28
N THR A 261 39.59 -21.33 -30.10
CA THR A 261 40.98 -20.83 -30.11
C THR A 261 41.24 -20.13 -31.45
N ASP A 262 42.47 -19.63 -31.66
CA ASP A 262 42.85 -19.05 -32.95
C ASP A 262 42.84 -20.08 -34.10
N GLN A 263 42.86 -21.38 -33.79
CA GLN A 263 43.07 -22.46 -34.78
C GLN A 263 41.95 -23.49 -34.79
N ILE A 264 41.22 -23.68 -33.69
CA ILE A 264 40.27 -24.79 -33.54
C ILE A 264 39.00 -24.30 -32.86
N ILE A 265 37.86 -24.81 -33.33
CA ILE A 265 36.60 -24.82 -32.57
C ILE A 265 36.38 -26.23 -32.07
N SER A 266 36.43 -26.41 -30.76
CA SER A 266 36.27 -27.72 -30.11
C SER A 266 34.95 -27.77 -29.36
N THR A 267 34.15 -28.80 -29.63
CA THR A 267 32.83 -29.02 -29.01
C THR A 267 32.86 -30.33 -28.23
N LYS A 268 32.74 -30.25 -26.90
CA LYS A 268 32.56 -31.42 -26.04
C LYS A 268 31.08 -31.78 -25.97
N ILE A 269 30.76 -33.06 -26.13
CA ILE A 269 29.37 -33.58 -26.10
C ILE A 269 29.19 -34.45 -24.87
N ILE A 270 28.14 -34.18 -24.10
CA ILE A 270 27.79 -34.95 -22.90
C ILE A 270 26.30 -35.29 -22.96
N ASP A 271 25.97 -36.57 -23.00
CA ASP A 271 24.63 -37.07 -22.83
C ASP A 271 24.23 -37.02 -21.34
N PHE A 272 23.07 -36.47 -21.04
CA PHE A 272 22.59 -36.28 -19.68
C PHE A 272 22.44 -37.60 -18.91
N LEU A 273 22.17 -38.71 -19.59
CA LEU A 273 21.98 -40.03 -18.99
C LEU A 273 23.22 -40.91 -19.14
N LYS A 274 23.91 -40.86 -20.28
CA LYS A 274 25.06 -41.73 -20.58
C LYS A 274 26.41 -41.13 -20.20
N GLY A 275 26.47 -39.83 -19.93
CA GLY A 275 27.71 -39.11 -19.64
C GLY A 275 28.46 -38.73 -20.92
N ASP A 276 29.79 -38.76 -20.85
CA ASP A 276 30.66 -38.31 -21.95
C ASP A 276 30.35 -39.04 -23.26
N SER A 277 30.08 -38.27 -24.33
CA SER A 277 29.75 -38.78 -25.67
C SER A 277 30.79 -38.40 -26.73
N GLY A 278 31.95 -37.90 -26.30
CA GLY A 278 33.05 -37.54 -27.19
C GLY A 278 33.15 -36.04 -27.47
N SER A 279 33.91 -35.68 -28.50
CA SER A 279 34.17 -34.30 -28.89
C SER A 279 34.33 -34.18 -30.40
N ASN A 280 34.00 -33.01 -30.94
CA ASN A 280 34.18 -32.67 -32.33
C ASN A 280 35.03 -31.40 -32.47
N ASP A 281 36.07 -31.47 -33.28
CA ASP A 281 37.02 -30.38 -33.50
C ASP A 281 36.99 -29.94 -34.95
N ILE A 282 36.80 -28.64 -35.19
CA ILE A 282 36.86 -28.03 -36.52
C ILE A 282 38.09 -27.13 -36.61
N GLN A 283 38.94 -27.40 -37.60
CA GLN A 283 40.10 -26.57 -37.89
C GLN A 283 39.67 -25.27 -38.57
N LEU A 284 40.25 -24.16 -38.13
CA LEU A 284 40.02 -22.82 -38.64
C LEU A 284 41.11 -22.44 -39.65
N GLU A 285 40.71 -21.76 -40.70
CA GLU A 285 41.67 -21.24 -41.67
C GLU A 285 42.40 -20.00 -41.13
N PRO A 286 43.67 -19.79 -41.56
CA PRO A 286 44.41 -18.59 -41.23
C PRO A 286 43.64 -17.33 -41.67
N ASN A 287 43.49 -16.37 -40.76
CA ASN A 287 42.74 -15.10 -40.93
C ASN A 287 41.21 -15.17 -40.75
N ASN A 288 40.66 -16.30 -40.30
CA ASN A 288 39.24 -16.37 -39.98
C ASN A 288 38.87 -15.35 -38.89
N LEU A 289 37.87 -14.53 -39.21
CA LEU A 289 37.23 -13.64 -38.24
C LEU A 289 36.07 -14.41 -37.62
N ILE A 290 36.16 -14.65 -36.31
CA ILE A 290 35.11 -15.33 -35.56
C ILE A 290 34.38 -14.31 -34.70
N PHE A 291 33.07 -14.43 -34.66
CA PHE A 291 32.19 -13.60 -33.84
C PHE A 291 31.29 -14.50 -33.01
N LYS A 292 31.14 -14.16 -31.74
CA LYS A 292 30.10 -14.71 -30.86
C LYS A 292 28.94 -13.73 -30.86
N VAL A 293 27.74 -14.20 -31.17
CA VAL A 293 26.54 -13.37 -31.28
C VAL A 293 25.38 -14.05 -30.56
N LYS A 294 24.43 -13.24 -30.09
CA LYS A 294 23.22 -13.76 -29.44
C LYS A 294 22.37 -14.50 -30.46
N TYR A 295 21.81 -15.62 -30.03
CA TYR A 295 21.04 -16.51 -30.89
C TYR A 295 19.63 -16.72 -30.37
N GLN A 296 18.66 -16.73 -31.28
CA GLN A 296 17.32 -17.22 -31.01
C GLN A 296 16.84 -18.06 -32.18
N SER A 297 16.07 -19.09 -31.88
CA SER A 297 15.48 -19.97 -32.89
C SER A 297 14.16 -20.51 -32.39
N ASN A 298 13.26 -20.79 -33.33
CA ASN A 298 12.05 -21.57 -33.06
C ASN A 298 12.32 -23.09 -33.11
N ASN A 299 13.55 -23.51 -33.42
CA ASN A 299 13.97 -24.91 -33.32
C ASN A 299 14.06 -25.35 -31.85
N PRO A 300 13.89 -26.66 -31.56
CA PRO A 300 13.89 -27.20 -30.19
C PRO A 300 15.26 -27.18 -29.48
N ILE A 301 16.24 -26.47 -30.02
CA ILE A 301 17.56 -26.31 -29.41
C ILE A 301 17.53 -25.17 -28.39
N VAL A 302 18.11 -25.40 -27.21
CA VAL A 302 18.31 -24.36 -26.20
C VAL A 302 19.75 -23.87 -26.31
N VAL A 303 19.93 -22.67 -26.87
CA VAL A 303 21.24 -22.03 -27.04
C VAL A 303 21.07 -20.52 -27.04
N ASN A 304 21.92 -19.82 -26.27
CA ASN A 304 21.85 -18.36 -26.15
C ASN A 304 22.81 -17.64 -27.10
N ASP A 305 23.91 -18.28 -27.50
CA ASP A 305 24.93 -17.68 -28.35
C ASP A 305 25.48 -18.70 -29.35
N ILE A 306 25.77 -18.24 -30.57
CA ILE A 306 26.44 -19.06 -31.59
C ILE A 306 27.69 -18.37 -32.16
N PHE A 307 28.51 -19.15 -32.86
CA PHE A 307 29.72 -18.67 -33.51
C PHE A 307 29.52 -18.54 -35.02
N PHE A 308 29.89 -17.37 -35.54
CA PHE A 308 30.02 -17.10 -36.97
C PHE A 308 31.49 -17.02 -37.35
N SER A 309 31.86 -17.65 -38.47
CA SER A 309 33.16 -17.44 -39.09
C SER A 309 33.01 -16.76 -40.44
N LYS A 310 33.74 -15.68 -40.65
CA LYS A 310 33.87 -14.99 -41.95
C LYS A 310 35.20 -15.38 -42.57
N ASN A 311 35.15 -16.23 -43.60
CA ASN A 311 36.27 -16.52 -44.50
C ASN A 311 36.13 -15.70 -45.79
N ASN A 312 37.22 -15.54 -46.54
CA ASN A 312 37.20 -14.91 -47.88
C ASN A 312 36.32 -15.66 -48.89
N ASN A 313 36.08 -16.96 -48.68
CA ASN A 313 35.26 -17.80 -49.54
C ASN A 313 33.88 -18.12 -48.95
N SER A 314 33.47 -17.48 -47.85
CA SER A 314 32.17 -17.66 -47.18
C SER A 314 31.79 -19.13 -46.96
N ASN A 315 32.12 -19.69 -45.80
CA ASN A 315 31.20 -20.51 -44.99
C ASN A 315 31.91 -21.19 -43.82
N MET A 316 31.57 -20.77 -42.60
CA MET A 316 31.26 -21.70 -41.52
C MET A 316 30.31 -21.00 -40.54
N ILE A 317 29.05 -21.40 -40.54
CA ILE A 317 28.05 -20.98 -39.56
C ILE A 317 27.84 -22.16 -38.62
N ILE A 318 28.15 -21.97 -37.34
CA ILE A 318 27.92 -22.98 -36.30
C ILE A 318 26.56 -22.65 -35.67
N GLY A 319 25.48 -22.93 -36.40
CA GLY A 319 24.09 -22.68 -36.02
C GLY A 319 23.43 -23.88 -35.34
N SER A 320 22.09 -23.89 -35.25
CA SER A 320 21.36 -25.05 -34.69
C SER A 320 21.66 -26.34 -35.44
N SER A 321 21.77 -26.28 -36.77
CA SER A 321 22.04 -27.41 -37.66
C SER A 321 23.32 -28.15 -37.28
N TYR A 322 24.38 -27.43 -36.91
CA TYR A 322 25.62 -28.03 -36.44
C TYR A 322 25.41 -28.93 -35.22
N TYR A 323 24.70 -28.43 -34.21
CA TYR A 323 24.42 -29.21 -32.99
C TYR A 323 23.43 -30.34 -33.24
N ILE A 324 22.46 -30.13 -34.15
CA ILE A 324 21.53 -31.16 -34.61
C ILE A 324 22.32 -32.29 -35.28
N ASP A 325 23.20 -31.99 -36.23
CA ASP A 325 24.02 -32.98 -36.95
C ASP A 325 24.90 -33.79 -35.99
N LEU A 326 25.57 -33.12 -35.04
CA LEU A 326 26.34 -33.79 -33.98
C LEU A 326 25.49 -34.68 -33.09
N SER A 327 24.23 -34.33 -32.85
CA SER A 327 23.32 -35.16 -32.06
C SER A 327 22.90 -36.43 -32.82
N LEU A 328 22.79 -36.35 -34.15
CA LEU A 328 22.30 -37.40 -35.05
C LEU A 328 23.39 -38.33 -35.59
N SER A 329 24.67 -37.93 -35.56
CA SER A 329 25.80 -38.71 -36.10
C SER A 329 26.15 -40.00 -35.32
N ASP A 330 25.37 -40.36 -34.29
CA ASP A 330 25.55 -41.57 -33.47
C ASP A 330 25.15 -42.91 -34.14
N LYS A 331 24.90 -42.95 -35.45
CA LYS A 331 24.87 -44.23 -36.17
C LYS A 331 26.31 -44.66 -36.45
N GLU A 332 26.73 -45.73 -35.77
CA GLU A 332 28.03 -46.42 -35.91
C GLU A 332 28.59 -46.33 -37.34
N ARG A 333 29.78 -45.72 -37.50
CA ARG A 333 30.54 -45.80 -38.76
C ARG A 333 31.14 -47.21 -38.87
N PRO A 334 30.75 -48.05 -39.84
CA PRO A 334 31.57 -49.20 -40.20
C PRO A 334 32.68 -48.70 -41.13
N ASP A 335 33.93 -49.00 -40.77
CA ASP A 335 35.07 -48.93 -41.69
C ASP A 335 34.75 -49.76 -42.93
N VAL A 336 34.73 -49.14 -44.12
CA VAL A 336 34.70 -49.87 -45.38
C VAL A 336 35.92 -49.46 -46.19
N THR A 337 36.93 -50.34 -46.14
CA THR A 337 37.96 -50.48 -47.16
C THR A 337 37.34 -50.83 -48.51
N THR A 338 37.79 -50.12 -49.53
CA THR A 338 37.47 -50.27 -50.95
C THR A 338 37.78 -51.67 -51.49
N ASP A 339 36.86 -52.28 -52.26
CA ASP A 339 37.03 -52.40 -53.73
C ASP A 339 35.79 -53.02 -54.43
N PRO A 340 35.64 -52.78 -55.75
CA PRO A 340 34.35 -52.83 -56.45
C PRO A 340 34.12 -54.17 -57.16
N ILE A 341 32.84 -54.51 -57.39
CA ILE A 341 32.24 -55.07 -58.63
C ILE A 341 30.88 -55.70 -58.29
N GLY A 342 29.80 -55.14 -58.84
CA GLY A 342 28.45 -55.75 -58.82
C GLY A 342 27.27 -54.77 -58.73
N ASP A 343 27.35 -53.59 -59.35
CA ASP A 343 26.96 -52.38 -58.61
C ASP A 343 25.73 -51.61 -59.14
N ASN A 344 24.73 -52.27 -59.75
CA ASN A 344 23.51 -51.54 -60.18
C ASN A 344 22.18 -52.09 -59.63
N SER A 345 21.96 -53.41 -59.60
CA SER A 345 20.76 -53.96 -58.95
C SER A 345 20.90 -54.06 -57.42
N LEU A 346 22.11 -54.38 -56.94
CA LEU A 346 22.46 -54.31 -55.51
C LEU A 346 22.47 -52.87 -55.02
N LYS A 347 23.00 -51.90 -55.79
CA LYS A 347 22.86 -50.47 -55.45
C LYS A 347 21.42 -50.02 -55.37
N MET A 348 20.57 -50.37 -56.34
CA MET A 348 19.15 -49.98 -56.30
C MET A 348 18.38 -50.62 -55.13
N SER A 349 18.71 -51.87 -54.78
CA SER A 349 18.12 -52.55 -53.63
C SER A 349 18.64 -51.96 -52.32
N ALA A 350 19.94 -51.67 -52.23
CA ALA A 350 20.56 -50.99 -51.09
C ALA A 350 20.03 -49.56 -50.91
N LEU A 351 19.83 -48.81 -52.00
CA LEU A 351 19.23 -47.46 -51.97
C LEU A 351 17.78 -47.51 -51.46
N LYS A 352 16.97 -48.48 -51.90
CA LYS A 352 15.62 -48.68 -51.34
C LYS A 352 15.66 -49.11 -49.88
N LEU A 353 16.63 -49.92 -49.48
CA LEU A 353 16.79 -50.34 -48.09
C LEU A 353 17.18 -49.14 -47.20
N VAL A 354 18.08 -48.29 -47.68
CA VAL A 354 18.45 -47.00 -47.06
C VAL A 354 17.24 -46.06 -46.98
N GLU A 355 16.41 -45.99 -48.01
CA GLU A 355 15.17 -45.20 -48.02
C GLU A 355 14.18 -45.71 -46.95
N TYR A 356 14.00 -47.03 -46.83
CA TYR A 356 13.14 -47.62 -45.81
C TYR A 356 13.71 -47.46 -44.40
N GLU A 357 15.01 -47.57 -44.22
CA GLU A 357 15.67 -47.28 -42.95
C GLU A 357 15.53 -45.81 -42.54
N LYS A 358 15.58 -44.89 -43.50
CA LYS A 358 15.32 -43.47 -43.28
C LYS A 358 13.87 -43.25 -42.83
N GLN A 359 12.89 -43.85 -43.51
CA GLN A 359 11.48 -43.74 -43.13
C GLN A 359 11.19 -44.38 -41.76
N LEU A 360 11.79 -45.54 -41.46
CA LEU A 360 11.70 -46.18 -40.14
C LEU A 360 12.28 -45.29 -39.05
N PHE A 361 13.40 -44.64 -39.32
CA PHE A 361 14.04 -43.72 -38.39
C PHE A 361 13.21 -42.46 -38.16
N GLU A 362 12.65 -41.85 -39.21
CA GLU A 362 11.73 -40.70 -39.09
C GLU A 362 10.49 -41.06 -38.27
N ARG A 363 9.92 -42.25 -38.49
CA ARG A 363 8.78 -42.74 -37.69
C ARG A 363 9.17 -43.01 -36.24
N GLN A 364 10.36 -43.55 -35.97
CA GLN A 364 10.84 -43.74 -34.60
C GLN A 364 11.05 -42.41 -33.87
N GLN A 365 11.56 -41.38 -34.56
CA GLN A 365 11.64 -40.03 -33.99
C GLN A 365 10.25 -39.46 -33.69
N TYR A 366 9.29 -39.63 -34.60
CA TYR A 366 7.93 -39.17 -34.38
C TYR A 366 7.26 -39.90 -33.20
N ILE A 367 7.52 -41.19 -33.02
CA ILE A 367 7.05 -41.93 -31.84
C ILE A 367 7.69 -41.39 -30.57
N ALA A 368 9.01 -41.16 -30.56
CA ALA A 368 9.71 -40.62 -29.38
C ALA A 368 9.23 -39.21 -29.00
N THR A 369 8.92 -38.35 -29.99
CA THR A 369 8.34 -37.01 -29.71
C THR A 369 6.92 -37.11 -29.17
N LEU A 370 6.11 -38.02 -29.70
CA LEU A 370 4.78 -38.30 -29.16
C LEU A 370 4.84 -38.86 -27.72
N GLU A 371 5.76 -39.78 -27.43
CA GLU A 371 5.95 -40.33 -26.08
C GLU A 371 6.36 -39.26 -25.07
N ASN A 372 7.29 -38.37 -25.46
CA ASN A 372 7.68 -37.23 -24.63
C ASN A 372 6.51 -36.25 -24.42
N THR A 373 5.72 -36.00 -25.47
CA THR A 373 4.52 -35.16 -25.39
C THR A 373 3.48 -35.77 -24.45
N ILE A 374 3.25 -37.08 -24.53
CA ILE A 374 2.35 -37.81 -23.62
C ILE A 374 2.85 -37.74 -22.19
N LYS A 375 4.16 -37.87 -21.97
CA LYS A 375 4.78 -37.77 -20.63
C LYS A 375 4.59 -36.37 -20.04
N ASP A 376 4.81 -35.32 -20.83
CA ASP A 376 4.58 -33.93 -20.42
C ASP A 376 3.10 -33.66 -20.15
N LEU A 377 2.20 -34.11 -21.03
CA LEU A 377 0.75 -34.00 -20.82
C LEU A 377 0.30 -34.73 -19.55
N LYS A 378 0.83 -35.93 -19.28
CA LYS A 378 0.52 -36.68 -18.06
C LYS A 378 0.97 -35.93 -16.80
N TYR A 379 2.18 -35.36 -16.84
CA TYR A 379 2.68 -34.53 -15.75
C TYR A 379 1.81 -33.28 -15.54
N LYS A 380 1.45 -32.56 -16.61
CA LYS A 380 0.56 -31.40 -16.58
C LYS A 380 -0.82 -31.76 -16.02
N THR A 381 -1.38 -32.91 -16.41
CA THR A 381 -2.66 -33.40 -15.87
C THR A 381 -2.56 -33.65 -14.38
N THR A 382 -1.54 -34.36 -13.89
CA THR A 382 -1.36 -34.58 -12.45
C THR A 382 -1.20 -33.28 -11.66
N LEU A 383 -0.42 -32.33 -12.19
CA LEU A 383 -0.25 -31.02 -11.56
C LEU A 383 -1.56 -30.23 -11.52
N ASN A 384 -2.36 -30.28 -12.59
CA ASN A 384 -3.66 -29.62 -12.64
C ASN A 384 -4.68 -30.27 -11.71
N GLU A 385 -4.68 -31.59 -11.56
CA GLU A 385 -5.50 -32.29 -10.57
C GLU A 385 -5.18 -31.85 -9.14
N ASP A 386 -3.90 -31.72 -8.80
CA ASP A 386 -3.47 -31.24 -7.48
C ASP A 386 -3.84 -29.77 -7.26
N LYS A 387 -3.68 -28.92 -8.28
CA LYS A 387 -4.17 -27.52 -8.24
C LYS A 387 -5.67 -27.46 -8.02
N MET A 388 -6.45 -28.30 -8.71
CA MET A 388 -7.91 -28.36 -8.55
C MET A 388 -8.32 -28.83 -7.14
N LYS A 389 -7.63 -29.82 -6.56
CA LYS A 389 -7.85 -30.24 -5.17
C LYS A 389 -7.55 -29.10 -4.19
N ASN A 390 -6.46 -28.36 -4.40
CA ASN A 390 -6.10 -27.24 -3.53
C ASN A 390 -7.08 -26.07 -3.66
N LEU A 391 -7.48 -25.74 -4.88
CA LEU A 391 -8.53 -24.74 -5.15
C LEU A 391 -9.85 -25.14 -4.49
N SER A 392 -10.28 -26.39 -4.60
CA SER A 392 -11.50 -26.90 -3.95
C SER A 392 -11.42 -26.80 -2.43
N LYS A 393 -10.27 -27.09 -1.82
CA LYS A 393 -10.07 -26.88 -0.38
C LYS A 393 -10.18 -25.40 -0.01
N ALA A 394 -9.53 -24.52 -0.78
CA ALA A 394 -9.55 -23.08 -0.55
C ALA A 394 -10.96 -22.47 -0.71
N THR A 395 -11.74 -22.93 -1.69
CA THR A 395 -13.14 -22.50 -1.86
C THR A 395 -13.99 -22.94 -0.68
N ASN A 396 -13.84 -24.19 -0.21
CA ASN A 396 -14.60 -24.67 0.96
C ASN A 396 -14.28 -23.87 2.23
N THR A 397 -13.00 -23.54 2.48
CA THR A 397 -12.62 -22.71 3.62
C THR A 397 -13.20 -21.29 3.51
N ASN A 398 -13.21 -20.72 2.30
CA ASN A 398 -13.78 -19.40 2.07
C ASN A 398 -15.32 -19.40 2.22
N ASP A 399 -15.99 -20.49 1.83
CA ASP A 399 -17.43 -20.66 2.04
C ASP A 399 -17.76 -20.78 3.53
N GLU A 400 -16.97 -21.52 4.31
CA GLU A 400 -17.10 -21.59 5.77
C GLU A 400 -16.89 -20.23 6.43
N GLU A 401 -15.89 -19.47 6.02
CA GLU A 401 -15.65 -18.10 6.50
C GLU A 401 -16.79 -17.17 6.13
N ASN A 402 -17.31 -17.24 4.91
CA ASN A 402 -18.47 -16.48 4.47
C ASN A 402 -19.74 -16.81 5.29
N LEU A 403 -19.96 -18.07 5.63
CA LEU A 403 -21.06 -18.48 6.50
C LEU A 403 -20.91 -17.88 7.91
N LYS A 404 -19.69 -17.91 8.48
CA LYS A 404 -19.40 -17.26 9.78
C LYS A 404 -19.62 -15.75 9.73
N LEU A 405 -19.16 -15.08 8.67
CA LEU A 405 -19.36 -13.65 8.48
C LEU A 405 -20.85 -13.31 8.35
N LYS A 406 -21.62 -14.08 7.57
CA LYS A 406 -23.09 -13.89 7.47
C LYS A 406 -23.78 -14.06 8.83
N ALA A 407 -23.39 -15.04 9.62
CA ALA A 407 -23.93 -15.24 10.96
C ALA A 407 -23.59 -14.06 11.89
N ASN A 408 -22.35 -13.55 11.84
CA ASN A 408 -21.93 -12.38 12.60
C ASN A 408 -22.70 -11.12 12.20
N ILE A 409 -22.89 -10.89 10.90
CA ILE A 409 -23.69 -9.78 10.37
C ILE A 409 -25.13 -9.88 10.89
N ALA A 410 -25.76 -11.05 10.84
CA ALA A 410 -27.11 -11.25 11.36
C ALA A 410 -27.22 -10.94 12.86
N SER A 411 -26.24 -11.38 13.66
CA SER A 411 -26.16 -11.08 15.09
C SER A 411 -26.01 -9.56 15.36
N LEU A 412 -25.15 -8.89 14.59
CA LEU A 412 -24.98 -7.44 14.69
C LEU A 412 -26.26 -6.68 14.34
N TYR A 413 -26.98 -7.09 13.28
CA TYR A 413 -28.28 -6.51 12.92
C TYR A 413 -29.31 -6.67 14.04
N GLN A 414 -29.40 -7.84 14.66
CA GLN A 414 -30.31 -8.06 15.80
C GLN A 414 -29.95 -7.18 17.00
N ASN A 415 -28.65 -7.04 17.30
CA ASN A 415 -28.18 -6.16 18.37
C ASN A 415 -28.49 -4.68 18.09
N LEU A 416 -28.36 -4.25 16.84
CA LEU A 416 -28.69 -2.89 16.43
C LEU A 416 -30.19 -2.64 16.56
N LEU A 417 -31.03 -3.55 16.09
CA LEU A 417 -32.49 -3.48 16.22
C LEU A 417 -32.92 -3.40 17.70
N ASN A 418 -32.30 -4.18 18.59
CA ASN A 418 -32.57 -4.13 20.03
C ASN A 418 -32.13 -2.81 20.68
N LYS A 419 -31.07 -2.18 20.17
CA LYS A 419 -30.65 -0.84 20.64
C LYS A 419 -31.61 0.24 20.13
N GLU A 420 -32.04 0.16 18.88
CA GLU A 420 -33.01 1.06 18.25
C GLU A 420 -34.31 1.09 19.06
N THR A 421 -34.89 -0.08 19.34
CA THR A 421 -36.13 -0.19 20.13
C THR A 421 -36.00 0.40 21.53
N LYS A 422 -34.84 0.19 22.17
CA LYS A 422 -34.56 0.75 23.50
C LYS A 422 -34.39 2.28 23.47
N ILE A 423 -33.79 2.83 22.41
CA ILE A 423 -33.71 4.29 22.20
C ILE A 423 -35.12 4.86 22.05
N THR A 424 -35.96 4.27 21.20
CA THR A 424 -37.35 4.72 21.01
C THR A 424 -38.16 4.70 22.31
N GLU A 425 -37.97 3.68 23.16
CA GLU A 425 -38.62 3.61 24.47
C GLU A 425 -38.13 4.71 25.42
N LEU A 426 -36.83 4.98 25.43
CA LEU A 426 -36.24 6.05 26.24
C LEU A 426 -36.71 7.44 25.76
N GLU A 427 -36.78 7.68 24.46
CA GLU A 427 -37.29 8.92 23.89
C GLU A 427 -38.75 9.17 24.29
N LYS A 428 -39.60 8.13 24.23
CA LYS A 428 -40.98 8.20 24.70
C LYS A 428 -41.06 8.58 26.18
N ARG A 429 -40.29 7.90 27.03
CA ARG A 429 -40.22 8.23 28.47
C ARG A 429 -39.74 9.66 28.73
N LEU A 430 -38.79 10.14 27.93
CA LEU A 430 -38.25 11.49 28.06
C LEU A 430 -39.31 12.53 27.68
N ALA A 431 -40.08 12.29 26.61
CA ALA A 431 -41.21 13.12 26.22
C ALA A 431 -42.30 13.17 27.31
N ASP A 432 -42.65 12.03 27.91
CA ASP A 432 -43.62 11.96 29.01
C ASP A 432 -43.14 12.77 30.23
N LYS A 433 -41.85 12.66 30.57
CA LYS A 433 -41.24 13.44 31.65
C LYS A 433 -41.25 14.94 31.34
N HIS A 434 -40.97 15.34 30.11
CA HIS A 434 -41.04 16.75 29.68
C HIS A 434 -42.45 17.32 29.80
N SER A 435 -43.48 16.57 29.39
CA SER A 435 -44.89 16.95 29.57
C SER A 435 -45.24 17.16 31.04
N ALA A 436 -44.83 16.24 31.92
CA ALA A 436 -45.04 16.38 33.36
C ALA A 436 -44.32 17.62 33.93
N LEU A 437 -43.09 17.88 33.49
CA LEU A 437 -42.31 19.06 33.90
C LEU A 437 -42.99 20.38 33.48
N SER A 438 -43.53 20.44 32.26
CA SER A 438 -44.32 21.58 31.79
C SER A 438 -45.56 21.79 32.65
N THR A 439 -46.23 20.71 33.05
CA THR A 439 -47.41 20.77 33.93
C THR A 439 -47.03 21.33 35.31
N TYR A 440 -45.93 20.84 35.91
CA TYR A 440 -45.44 21.35 37.19
C TYR A 440 -45.02 22.81 37.11
N LYS A 441 -44.36 23.21 36.01
CA LYS A 441 -43.97 24.62 35.79
C LYS A 441 -45.21 25.53 35.79
N ASN A 442 -46.25 25.16 35.05
CA ASN A 442 -47.50 25.93 35.03
C ASN A 442 -48.13 26.02 36.43
N LYS A 443 -48.09 24.93 37.21
CA LYS A 443 -48.61 24.92 38.58
C LYS A 443 -47.82 25.84 39.51
N ILE A 444 -46.50 25.89 39.38
CA ILE A 444 -45.64 26.81 40.14
C ILE A 444 -45.96 28.26 39.77
N GLU A 445 -46.14 28.58 38.49
CA GLU A 445 -46.53 29.93 38.04
C GLU A 445 -47.89 30.35 38.61
N GLU A 446 -48.86 29.42 38.65
CA GLU A 446 -50.18 29.65 39.26
C GLU A 446 -50.07 29.91 40.77
N LEU A 447 -49.30 29.09 41.49
CA LEU A 447 -49.05 29.28 42.93
C LEU A 447 -48.33 30.61 43.22
N ASN A 448 -47.37 31.01 42.39
CA ASN A 448 -46.68 32.29 42.53
C ASN A 448 -47.62 33.48 42.35
N LYS A 449 -48.59 33.39 41.42
CA LYS A 449 -49.65 34.41 41.31
C LYS A 449 -50.50 34.48 42.58
N VAL A 450 -50.94 33.33 43.10
CA VAL A 450 -51.71 33.27 44.36
C VAL A 450 -50.93 33.87 45.53
N ILE A 451 -49.63 33.57 45.65
CA ILE A 451 -48.77 34.15 46.68
C ILE A 451 -48.71 35.68 46.52
N SER A 452 -48.50 36.19 45.30
CA SER A 452 -48.46 37.64 45.02
C SER A 452 -49.78 38.33 45.38
N ASP A 453 -50.93 37.70 45.09
CA ASP A 453 -52.25 38.23 45.42
C ASP A 453 -52.47 38.27 46.94
N LEU A 454 -52.11 37.18 47.64
CA LEU A 454 -52.19 37.12 49.10
C LEU A 454 -51.28 38.16 49.77
N ASP A 455 -50.05 38.34 49.27
CA ASP A 455 -49.12 39.31 49.82
C ASP A 455 -49.64 40.75 49.64
N SER A 456 -50.28 41.02 48.49
CA SER A 456 -50.99 42.29 48.24
C SER A 456 -52.14 42.51 49.21
N GLN A 457 -52.95 41.47 49.49
CA GLN A 457 -54.04 41.54 50.47
C GLN A 457 -53.52 41.74 51.91
N VAL A 458 -52.45 41.05 52.30
CA VAL A 458 -51.82 41.22 53.62
C VAL A 458 -51.29 42.63 53.79
N ASN A 459 -50.64 43.19 52.76
CA ASN A 459 -50.15 44.56 52.80
C ASN A 459 -51.30 45.58 52.90
N ALA A 460 -52.38 45.39 52.14
CA ALA A 460 -53.59 46.22 52.27
C ALA A 460 -54.19 46.15 53.69
N ASN A 461 -54.24 44.94 54.29
CA ASN A 461 -54.72 44.74 55.66
C ASN A 461 -53.77 45.30 56.73
N LYS A 462 -52.45 45.33 56.51
CA LYS A 462 -51.49 45.98 57.41
C LYS A 462 -51.60 47.51 57.34
N SER A 463 -51.95 48.05 56.18
CA SER A 463 -52.17 49.48 55.96
C SER A 463 -53.55 49.96 56.45
N ASN A 464 -54.29 49.16 57.22
CA ASN A 464 -55.60 49.53 57.77
C ASN A 464 -55.51 50.85 58.55
N SER A 465 -56.02 51.91 57.92
CA SER A 465 -56.08 53.29 58.43
C SER A 465 -56.73 53.40 59.81
N ASN A 466 -57.59 52.43 60.15
CA ASN A 466 -58.28 52.34 61.43
C ASN A 466 -57.34 52.31 62.64
N PHE A 467 -56.17 51.66 62.58
CA PHE A 467 -55.27 51.59 63.74
C PHE A 467 -54.62 52.95 64.05
N ASN A 468 -54.18 53.66 63.01
CA ASN A 468 -53.57 54.99 63.17
C ASN A 468 -54.62 56.03 63.60
N GLU A 469 -55.84 55.95 63.08
CA GLU A 469 -56.96 56.80 63.51
C GLU A 469 -57.33 56.53 64.98
N LEU A 470 -57.44 55.27 65.41
CA LEU A 470 -57.67 54.90 66.82
C LEU A 470 -56.58 55.41 67.76
N GLN A 471 -55.31 55.33 67.35
CA GLN A 471 -54.18 55.84 68.13
C GLN A 471 -54.23 57.38 68.29
N SER A 472 -54.62 58.08 67.22
CA SER A 472 -54.81 59.54 67.24
C SER A 472 -55.99 59.96 68.14
N LEU A 473 -57.11 59.22 68.08
CA LEU A 473 -58.31 59.46 68.88
C LEU A 473 -58.01 59.27 70.39
N LYS A 474 -57.29 58.18 70.73
CA LYS A 474 -56.85 57.89 72.10
C LYS A 474 -55.99 59.01 72.67
N SER A 475 -55.10 59.57 71.85
CA SER A 475 -54.20 60.65 72.26
C SER A 475 -54.96 61.97 72.49
N SER A 476 -55.96 62.26 71.66
CA SER A 476 -56.86 63.42 71.83
C SER A 476 -57.69 63.31 73.12
N GLN A 477 -58.28 62.16 73.39
CA GLN A 477 -59.05 61.92 74.61
C GLN A 477 -58.20 62.03 75.88
N ALA A 478 -56.96 61.52 75.86
CA ALA A 478 -56.04 61.65 77.00
C ALA A 478 -55.73 63.12 77.34
N ASN A 479 -55.53 63.97 76.33
CA ASN A 479 -55.32 65.40 76.51
C ASN A 479 -56.57 66.10 77.08
N GLN A 480 -57.76 65.70 76.62
CA GLN A 480 -59.02 66.24 77.12
C GLN A 480 -59.23 65.89 78.61
N ILE A 481 -58.93 64.65 79.01
CA ILE A 481 -58.98 64.22 80.42
C ILE A 481 -58.02 65.05 81.27
N ALA A 482 -56.76 65.24 80.82
CA ALA A 482 -55.78 66.03 81.57
C ALA A 482 -56.24 67.50 81.79
N THR A 483 -56.92 68.07 80.81
CA THR A 483 -57.47 69.43 80.88
C THR A 483 -58.64 69.51 81.86
N LEU A 484 -59.56 68.54 81.81
CA LEU A 484 -60.68 68.44 82.75
C LEU A 484 -60.19 68.27 84.19
N THR A 485 -59.18 67.43 84.43
CA THR A 485 -58.58 67.23 85.76
C THR A 485 -58.05 68.53 86.34
N LYS A 486 -57.31 69.33 85.56
CA LYS A 486 -56.83 70.66 86.00
C LYS A 486 -57.99 71.60 86.35
N THR A 487 -59.06 71.56 85.58
CA THR A 487 -60.26 72.40 85.80
C THR A 487 -60.95 72.03 87.11
N ILE A 488 -61.01 70.73 87.44
CA ILE A 488 -61.57 70.23 88.70
C ILE A 488 -60.71 70.68 89.89
N GLU A 489 -59.37 70.65 89.78
CA GLU A 489 -58.49 71.17 90.83
C GLU A 489 -58.71 72.66 91.10
N THR A 490 -58.83 73.47 90.05
CA THR A 490 -59.10 74.91 90.20
C THR A 490 -60.45 75.18 90.85
N LEU A 491 -61.49 74.43 90.49
CA LEU A 491 -62.81 74.54 91.12
C LEU A 491 -62.79 74.14 92.61
N LYS A 492 -62.01 73.12 92.98
CA LYS A 492 -61.80 72.73 94.39
C LYS A 492 -61.13 73.85 95.19
N GLU A 493 -60.10 74.48 94.64
CA GLU A 493 -59.45 75.63 95.30
C GLU A 493 -60.41 76.81 95.48
N GLN A 494 -61.23 77.11 94.47
CA GLN A 494 -62.27 78.13 94.58
C GLN A 494 -63.30 77.79 95.67
N LEU A 495 -63.75 76.55 95.75
CA LEU A 495 -64.70 76.09 96.78
C LEU A 495 -64.13 76.30 98.20
N THR A 496 -62.89 75.87 98.45
CA THR A 496 -62.25 76.04 99.76
C THR A 496 -62.07 77.52 100.15
N SER A 497 -61.84 78.41 99.18
CA SER A 497 -61.81 79.86 99.43
C SER A 497 -63.17 80.41 99.84
N LYS A 498 -64.25 79.97 99.18
CA LYS A 498 -65.64 80.35 99.48
C LYS A 498 -66.06 79.86 100.86
N GLU A 499 -65.72 78.63 101.23
CA GLU A 499 -65.97 78.08 102.57
C GLU A 499 -65.31 78.92 103.67
N LYS A 500 -64.04 79.34 103.48
CA LYS A 500 -63.37 80.24 104.43
C LYS A 500 -64.10 81.58 104.59
N THR A 501 -64.57 82.18 103.48
CA THR A 501 -65.35 83.42 103.55
C THR A 501 -66.68 83.25 104.27
N LEU A 502 -67.35 82.11 104.06
CA LEU A 502 -68.61 81.78 104.72
C LEU A 502 -68.44 81.65 106.25
N SER A 503 -67.36 81.01 106.70
CA SER A 503 -67.03 80.91 108.13
C SER A 503 -66.80 82.28 108.77
N SER A 504 -66.12 83.20 108.07
CA SER A 504 -65.91 84.57 108.57
C SER A 504 -67.22 85.37 108.70
N ILE A 505 -68.12 85.25 107.71
CA ILE A 505 -69.45 85.88 107.76
C ILE A 505 -70.28 85.31 108.91
N THR A 506 -70.23 83.99 109.12
CA THR A 506 -70.97 83.31 110.19
C THR A 506 -70.52 83.80 111.57
N GLN A 507 -69.21 83.98 111.77
CA GLN A 507 -68.65 84.54 113.00
C GLN A 507 -69.11 85.99 113.24
N LYS A 508 -69.15 86.80 112.19
CA LYS A 508 -69.60 88.20 112.25
C LYS A 508 -71.09 88.33 112.59
N ASN A 509 -71.93 87.43 112.07
CA ASN A 509 -73.35 87.36 112.42
C ASN A 509 -73.57 87.01 113.90
N LEU A 510 -72.71 86.14 114.47
CA LEU A 510 -72.74 85.79 115.89
C LEU A 510 -72.40 87.00 116.79
N GLU A 511 -71.44 87.83 116.40
CA GLU A 511 -71.12 89.08 117.11
C GLU A 511 -72.28 90.08 117.07
N LEU A 512 -72.91 90.25 115.90
CA LEU A 512 -74.09 91.11 115.75
C LEU A 512 -75.27 90.63 116.61
N LEU A 513 -75.50 89.32 116.67
CA LEU A 513 -76.56 88.74 117.52
C LEU A 513 -76.34 89.05 119.00
N ASN A 514 -75.09 88.98 119.46
CA ASN A 514 -74.73 89.35 120.84
C ASN A 514 -74.92 90.85 121.11
N GLN A 515 -74.65 91.72 120.13
CA GLN A 515 -74.93 93.15 120.26
C GLN A 515 -76.44 93.43 120.35
N VAL A 516 -77.26 92.76 119.55
CA VAL A 516 -78.73 92.87 119.60
C VAL A 516 -79.27 92.41 120.95
N ASN A 517 -78.77 91.30 121.49
CA ASN A 517 -79.18 90.82 122.82
C ASN A 517 -78.82 91.81 123.93
N ASN A 518 -77.64 92.44 123.87
CA ASN A 518 -77.25 93.47 124.85
C ASN A 518 -78.13 94.73 124.78
N LEU A 519 -78.53 95.14 123.57
CA LEU A 519 -79.46 96.25 123.37
C LEU A 519 -80.86 95.95 123.91
N ASN A 520 -81.36 94.72 123.70
CA ASN A 520 -82.65 94.30 124.25
C ASN A 520 -82.67 94.30 125.78
N SER A 521 -81.58 93.86 126.43
CA SER A 521 -81.45 93.92 127.89
C SER A 521 -81.48 95.36 128.43
N ALA A 522 -80.86 96.31 127.72
CA ALA A 522 -80.89 97.73 128.09
C ALA A 522 -82.29 98.37 127.90
N LEU A 523 -83.08 97.86 126.94
CA LEU A 523 -84.44 98.33 126.66
C LEU A 523 -85.41 97.90 127.78
N GLU A 524 -85.28 96.67 128.31
CA GLU A 524 -86.11 96.18 129.41
C GLU A 524 -85.90 96.99 130.70
N GLU A 525 -84.66 97.37 130.99
CA GLU A 525 -84.31 98.14 132.19
C GLU A 525 -84.90 99.58 132.19
N LEU A 526 -85.00 100.19 131.01
CA LEU A 526 -85.68 101.48 130.81
C LEU A 526 -87.19 101.39 130.97
N SER A 527 -87.81 100.29 130.54
CA SER A 527 -89.25 100.06 130.69
C SER A 527 -89.71 99.94 132.15
N ALA A 528 -88.84 99.39 133.02
CA ALA A 528 -89.10 99.26 134.45
C ALA A 528 -89.06 100.61 135.19
N LYS A 529 -88.23 101.57 134.73
CA LYS A 529 -88.17 102.93 135.28
C LYS A 529 -89.42 103.77 134.99
N GLN A 530 -90.18 103.46 133.93
CA GLN A 530 -91.37 104.22 133.54
C GLN A 530 -92.66 103.78 134.28
N LYS A 531 -92.74 102.52 134.72
CA LYS A 531 -93.92 101.98 135.44
C LYS A 531 -93.99 102.36 136.93
N ARG A 532 -92.89 102.80 137.56
CA ARG A 532 -92.91 103.23 138.97
C ARG A 532 -93.24 104.71 139.20
N SER A 533 -93.25 105.55 138.16
CA SER A 533 -93.58 106.99 138.31
C SER A 533 -95.08 107.33 138.15
N SER A 534 -95.96 106.36 137.84
CA SER A 534 -97.33 106.64 137.34
C SER A 534 -98.51 105.98 138.07
N PHE A 535 -98.40 105.57 139.35
CA PHE A 535 -99.57 105.15 140.16
C PHE A 535 -99.75 105.95 141.48
N ILE A 536 -99.42 107.25 141.45
CA ILE A 536 -99.79 108.25 142.49
C ILE A 536 -101.14 108.94 142.17
N LYS A 537 -101.95 108.45 141.21
CA LYS A 537 -103.03 109.27 140.59
C LYS A 537 -104.44 108.69 140.45
N ARG A 538 -104.95 107.83 141.37
CA ARG A 538 -106.41 107.56 141.42
C ARG A 538 -106.90 107.08 142.80
N ILE A 539 -107.04 108.07 143.69
CA ILE A 539 -107.94 108.08 144.85
C ILE A 539 -109.25 108.73 144.36
N PHE A 540 -110.42 108.24 144.83
CA PHE A 540 -111.82 108.75 144.67
C PHE A 540 -112.62 108.37 143.40
N ASN A 541 -113.57 107.42 143.54
CA ASN A 541 -115.03 107.68 143.48
C ASN A 541 -115.86 106.37 143.67
N ASP A 542 -116.46 106.27 144.87
CA ASP A 542 -117.80 105.80 145.33
C ASP A 542 -118.58 104.69 144.59
N GLU A 543 -118.95 103.63 145.33
CA GLU A 543 -120.29 103.47 145.95
C GLU A 543 -120.29 102.30 146.97
N ASP A 544 -120.87 102.58 148.15
CA ASP A 544 -121.10 101.82 149.41
C ASP A 544 -119.91 101.29 150.25
#